data_AF-A0AAU7WD46-F1
#
_entry.id   AF-A0AAU7WD46-F1
#
_cell.length_a   1.000
_cell.length_b   1.000
_cell.length_c   1.000
_cell.angle_alpha   90.00
_cell.angle_beta   90.00
_cell.angle_gamma   90.00
#
_symmetry.space_group_name_H-M   'P 1'
#
loop_
_entity.id
_entity.type
_entity.pdbx_description
1 polymer ?
#
loop_
_entity_poly.entity_id
_entity_poly.type
_entity_poly.pdbx_seq_one_letter_code
_entity_poly.pdbx_strand_id
1 'polypeptide(L)' 'MEWRMRPLKNVDIPQSLDKLGVKEEDIPNLAKDAYADVCTGGNPRDTSVEEIEGLYKSMLHDPVVKA' A
#
# COMPACT_ATOMS: atom_id res chain seq x y z
N MET A 1 3.39 -11.90 11.62
CA MET A 1 2.51 -11.12 10.71
C MET A 1 1.03 -11.45 10.91
N GLU A 2 0.69 -12.68 11.29
CA GLU A 2 -0.70 -13.15 11.38
C GLU A 2 -1.61 -12.32 12.31
N TRP A 3 -1.14 -11.87 13.48
CA TRP A 3 -1.97 -11.11 14.42
C TRP A 3 -2.44 -9.75 13.87
N ARG A 4 -1.66 -9.13 12.96
CA ARG A 4 -2.05 -7.86 12.33
C ARG A 4 -3.09 -8.06 11.24
N MET A 5 -3.02 -9.17 10.51
CA MET A 5 -3.87 -9.43 9.34
C MET A 5 -5.17 -10.16 9.69
N ARG A 6 -5.18 -10.98 10.75
CA ARG A 6 -6.34 -11.78 11.16
C ARG A 6 -7.59 -10.92 11.44
N PRO A 7 -7.51 -9.79 12.16
CA PRO A 7 -8.67 -8.94 12.40
C PRO A 7 -9.26 -8.38 11.10
N LEU A 8 -8.41 -7.95 10.16
CA LEU A 8 -8.84 -7.34 8.89
C LEU A 8 -9.66 -8.31 8.03
N LYS A 9 -9.27 -9.60 8.02
CA LYS A 9 -10.01 -10.65 7.33
C LYS A 9 -11.37 -10.95 7.97
N ASN A 10 -11.45 -10.88 9.30
CA ASN A 10 -12.68 -11.16 10.05
C ASN A 10 -13.75 -10.08 9.88
N VAL A 11 -13.37 -8.89 9.43
CA VAL A 11 -14.28 -7.77 9.14
C VAL A 11 -14.36 -7.45 7.65
N ASP A 12 -14.03 -8.42 6.79
CA ASP A 12 -14.18 -8.35 5.33
C ASP A 12 -13.47 -7.15 4.66
N ILE A 13 -12.33 -6.71 5.20
CA ILE A 13 -11.53 -5.65 4.55
C ILE A 13 -10.80 -6.23 3.33
N PRO A 14 -10.89 -5.59 2.14
CA PRO A 14 -10.14 -6.02 0.96
C PRO A 14 -8.63 -6.10 1.22
N GLN A 15 -8.01 -7.19 0.79
CA GLN A 15 -6.60 -7.50 1.11
C GLN A 15 -5.60 -6.97 0.07
N SER A 16 -6.08 -6.27 -0.96
CA SER A 16 -5.27 -5.75 -2.06
C SER A 16 -5.93 -4.52 -2.66
N LEU A 17 -5.13 -3.66 -3.29
CA LEU A 17 -5.59 -2.37 -3.83
C LEU A 17 -6.43 -2.55 -5.12
N ASP A 18 -6.17 -3.58 -5.92
CA ASP A 18 -6.96 -3.90 -7.10
C ASP A 18 -8.44 -4.20 -6.78
N LYS A 19 -8.71 -4.85 -5.64
CA LYS A 19 -10.07 -5.09 -5.12
C LYS A 19 -10.79 -3.80 -4.71
N LEU A 20 -10.05 -2.72 -4.48
CA LEU A 20 -10.58 -1.37 -4.23
C LEU A 20 -10.70 -0.53 -5.51
N GLY A 21 -10.30 -1.08 -6.66
CA GLY A 21 -10.35 -0.40 -7.95
C GLY A 21 -9.12 0.44 -8.29
N VAL A 22 -8.04 0.36 -7.50
CA VAL A 22 -6.77 0.99 -7.83
C VAL A 22 -6.12 0.26 -8.99
N LYS A 23 -5.64 0.99 -9.99
CA LYS A 23 -4.93 0.41 -11.13
C LYS A 23 -3.44 0.70 -11.05
N GLU A 24 -2.66 -0.11 -11.75
CA GLU A 24 -1.21 0.10 -11.83
C GLU A 24 -0.84 1.47 -12.43
N GLU A 25 -1.64 1.96 -13.38
CA GLU A 25 -1.47 3.28 -14.01
C GLU A 25 -1.58 4.46 -13.03
N ASP A 26 -2.29 4.28 -11.91
CA ASP A 26 -2.50 5.34 -10.91
C ASP A 26 -1.34 5.44 -9.93
N ILE A 27 -0.56 4.37 -9.75
CA ILE A 27 0.48 4.23 -8.72
C ILE A 27 1.55 5.34 -8.78
N PRO A 28 2.09 5.74 -9.96
CA PRO A 28 3.10 6.79 -10.02
C PRO A 28 2.59 8.14 -9.52
N ASN A 29 1.30 8.45 -9.70
CA ASN A 29 0.71 9.69 -9.21
C ASN A 29 0.42 9.58 -7.71
N LEU A 30 -0.15 8.46 -7.26
CA LEU A 30 -0.38 8.20 -5.83
C LEU A 30 0.91 8.26 -5.01
N ALA A 31 2.04 7.77 -5.55
CA ALA A 31 3.33 7.84 -4.88
C ALA A 31 3.84 9.27 -4.72
N LYS A 32 3.64 10.14 -5.71
CA LYS A 32 3.99 11.57 -5.63
C LYS A 32 3.12 12.30 -4.63
N ASP A 33 1.82 12.03 -4.64
CA ASP A 33 0.88 12.64 -3.70
C ASP A 33 1.19 12.22 -2.26
N ALA A 34 1.46 10.93 -2.04
CA ALA A 34 1.86 10.41 -0.74
C ALA A 34 3.20 11.01 -0.27
N TYR A 35 4.19 11.16 -1.15
CA TYR A 35 5.46 11.81 -0.78
C TYR A 35 5.29 13.28 -0.40
N ALA A 36 4.34 13.99 -1.04
CA ALA A 36 4.02 15.38 -0.74
C ALA A 36 3.11 15.56 0.49
N ASP A 37 2.55 14.48 1.04
CA ASP A 37 1.67 14.53 2.21
C ASP A 37 2.44 14.98 3.47
N VAL A 38 1.82 15.86 4.26
CA VAL A 38 2.43 16.43 5.48
C VAL A 38 2.77 15.37 6.52
N CYS A 39 2.10 14.21 6.50
CA CYS A 39 2.35 13.10 7.41
C CYS A 39 3.66 12.38 7.09
N THR A 40 4.16 12.46 5.85
CA THR A 40 5.40 11.77 5.42
C THR A 40 6.61 12.24 6.22
N GLY A 41 6.64 13.52 6.62
CA GLY A 41 7.69 14.06 7.51
C GLY A 41 7.69 13.46 8.92
N GLY A 42 6.62 12.79 9.34
CA GLY A 42 6.52 12.08 10.62
C GLY A 42 6.95 10.61 10.54
N ASN A 43 7.20 10.07 9.35
CA ASN A 43 7.66 8.69 9.21
C ASN A 43 9.11 8.57 9.73
N PRO A 44 9.41 7.65 10.66
CA PRO A 44 10.75 7.55 11.27
C PRO A 44 11.84 7.07 10.30
N ARG A 45 11.45 6.66 9.09
CA ARG A 45 12.34 6.29 8.00
C ARG A 45 12.18 7.32 6.89
N ASP A 46 13.29 7.96 6.51
CA ASP A 46 13.33 8.75 5.28
C ASP A 46 12.98 7.87 4.09
N THR A 47 12.24 8.44 3.14
CA THR A 47 11.79 7.70 1.97
C THR A 47 11.88 8.52 0.69
N SER A 48 11.65 7.88 -0.46
CA SER A 48 11.57 8.53 -1.76
C SER A 48 10.28 8.14 -2.50
N VAL A 49 9.95 8.88 -3.57
CA VAL A 49 8.80 8.57 -4.42
C VAL A 49 8.90 7.15 -4.98
N GLU A 50 10.09 6.71 -5.37
CA GLU A 50 10.34 5.38 -5.93
C GLU A 50 10.12 4.26 -4.91
N GLU A 51 10.52 4.47 -3.65
CA GLU A 51 10.27 3.51 -2.57
C GLU A 51 8.77 3.39 -2.26
N ILE A 52 8.06 4.51 -2.23
CA ILE A 52 6.60 4.53 -2.03
C ILE A 52 5.89 3.85 -3.20
N GLU A 53 6.33 4.10 -4.44
CA GLU A 53 5.81 3.45 -5.64
C GLU A 53 5.99 1.92 -5.57
N GLY A 54 7.18 1.47 -5.17
CA GLY A 54 7.46 0.05 -4.95
C GLY A 54 6.57 -0.57 -3.87
N LEU A 55 6.29 0.18 -2.81
CA LEU A 55 5.37 -0.25 -1.76
C LEU A 55 3.94 -0.41 -2.30
N TYR A 56 3.41 0.57 -3.04
CA TYR A 56 2.08 0.46 -3.66
C TYR A 56 1.98 -0.73 -4.62
N LYS A 57 3.00 -0.94 -5.47
CA LYS A 57 3.08 -2.11 -6.36
C LYS A 57 3.05 -3.43 -5.59
N SER A 58 3.72 -3.51 -4.44
CA SER A 58 3.73 -4.72 -3.60
C SER A 58 2.36 -5.05 -2.98
N MET A 59 1.47 -4.06 -2.87
CA MET A 59 0.12 -4.20 -2.30
C MET A 59 -0.98 -4.24 -3.37
N LEU A 60 -0.62 -4.04 -4.65
CA LEU A 60 -1.59 -4.01 -5.74
C LEU A 60 -2.35 -5.32 -5.85
N HIS A 61 -1.65 -6.45 -5.66
CA HIS A 61 -2.21 -7.80 -5.62
C HIS A 61 -2.06 -8.39 -4.23
N ASP A 62 -2.89 -9.38 -3.90
CA ASP A 62 -2.96 -9.99 -2.57
C ASP A 62 -1.57 -10.51 -2.12
N PRO A 63 -0.92 -9.84 -1.15
CA PRO A 63 0.44 -10.18 -0.74
C PRO A 63 0.47 -11.44 0.14
N VAL A 64 -0.69 -11.93 0.58
CA VAL A 64 -0.83 -13.10 1.48
C VAL A 64 -1.09 -14.39 0.69
N VAL A 65 -1.52 -14.29 -0.57
CA VAL A 65 -1.56 -15.43 -1.50
C VAL A 65 -0.29 -15.43 -2.33
N LYS A 66 0.84 -15.81 -1.69
CA LYS A 66 1.91 -16.42 -2.48
C LYS A 66 1.34 -17.72 -3.04
N ALA A 67 1.39 -17.87 -4.37
CA ALA A 67 1.22 -19.18 -5.02
C ALA A 67 2.26 -20.18 -4.48
#